data_AF-A0A449AF83-F1
#
_entry.id   AF-A0A449AF83-F1
#
_cell.length_a   1.000
_cell.length_b   1.000
_cell.length_c   1.000
_cell.angle_alpha   90.00
_cell.angle_beta   90.00
_cell.angle_gamma   90.00
#
_symmetry.space_group_name_H-M   'P 1'
#
loop_
_entity.id
_entity.type
_entity.pdbx_description
1 polymer ?
#
loop_
_entity_poly.entity_id
_entity_poly.type
_entity_poly.pdbx_seq_one_letter_code
_entity_poly.pdbx_strand_id
1 'polypeptide(L)'
;MIKKLWFRFKQEIVKKDFYLILAFALIIFLSIIIIDLILKKSYNTKQFLNLLALAAIVTSSILLVILIIKKNFWKSLTKPFKDSKTSVGSFKEERKMRYMSFEEKKIYRQKITERNLAKQAKPEIDNLIYYFHILIFFFLFSIFFIITYFI
;
A
#
# COMPACT_ATOMS: atom_id res chain seq x y z
N MET A 1 11.94 19.06 -12.42
CA MET A 1 10.90 18.10 -12.02
C MET A 1 11.43 16.67 -11.87
N ILE A 2 12.12 16.12 -12.88
CA ILE A 2 12.68 14.75 -12.88
C ILE A 2 13.67 14.50 -11.72
N LYS A 3 14.60 15.42 -11.46
CA LYS A 3 15.57 15.30 -10.34
C LYS A 3 14.89 15.17 -8.97
N LYS A 4 13.75 15.86 -8.77
CA LYS A 4 12.98 15.80 -7.52
C LYS A 4 12.24 14.46 -7.38
N LEU A 5 11.72 13.93 -8.48
CA LEU A 5 11.08 12.62 -8.51
C LEU A 5 12.09 11.49 -8.23
N TRP A 6 13.27 11.58 -8.84
CA TRP A 6 14.39 10.65 -8.62
C TRP A 6 14.88 10.65 -7.17
N PHE A 7 15.01 11.83 -6.56
CA PHE A 7 15.40 11.93 -5.16
C PHE A 7 14.38 11.27 -4.22
N ARG A 8 13.08 11.50 -4.45
CA ARG A 8 12.01 10.83 -3.69
C ARG A 8 12.04 9.32 -3.89
N PHE A 9 12.27 8.85 -5.12
CA PHE A 9 12.41 7.43 -5.40
C PHE A 9 13.55 6.78 -4.63
N LYS A 10 14.73 7.41 -4.63
CA LYS A 10 15.90 6.93 -3.88
C LYS A 10 15.59 6.79 -2.39
N GLN A 11 14.78 7.69 -1.83
CA GLN A 11 14.34 7.60 -0.44
C GLN A 11 13.35 6.47 -0.20
N GLU A 12 12.43 6.20 -1.13
CA GLU A 12 11.45 5.12 -0.98
C GLU A 12 12.08 3.72 -1.08
N ILE A 13 13.07 3.50 -1.96
CA ILE A 13 13.72 2.18 -2.13
C ILE A 13 14.37 1.68 -0.84
N VAL A 14 14.85 2.58 0.02
CA VAL A 14 15.50 2.22 1.29
C VAL A 14 14.47 1.82 2.34
N LYS A 15 13.19 2.14 2.15
CA LYS A 15 12.13 1.83 3.13
C LYS A 15 11.73 0.36 3.07
N LYS A 16 11.47 -0.21 4.24
CA LYS A 16 10.92 -1.57 4.40
C LYS A 16 9.63 -1.79 3.59
N ASP A 17 8.77 -0.78 3.52
CA ASP A 17 7.47 -0.85 2.83
C ASP A 17 7.62 -1.10 1.32
N PHE A 18 8.71 -0.64 0.72
CA PHE A 18 9.03 -0.92 -0.68
C PHE A 18 9.21 -2.42 -0.92
N TYR A 19 10.04 -3.07 -0.11
CA TYR A 19 10.29 -4.51 -0.20
C TYR A 19 9.07 -5.36 0.17
N LEU A 20 8.24 -4.89 1.11
CA LEU A 20 6.99 -5.58 1.43
C LEU A 20 6.02 -5.60 0.26
N ILE A 21 5.86 -4.47 -0.43
CA ILE A 21 5.00 -4.39 -1.62
C ILE A 21 5.60 -5.21 -2.77
N LEU A 22 6.92 -5.19 -2.95
CA LEU A 22 7.60 -6.03 -3.93
C LEU A 22 7.37 -7.52 -3.67
N ALA A 23 7.59 -7.97 -2.43
CA ALA A 23 7.41 -9.35 -2.05
C ALA A 23 5.95 -9.80 -2.27
N PHE A 24 4.98 -8.97 -1.88
CA PHE A 24 3.57 -9.22 -2.13
C PHE A 24 3.26 -9.37 -3.62
N ALA A 25 3.79 -8.48 -4.46
CA ALA A 25 3.59 -8.54 -5.91
C ALA A 25 4.24 -9.78 -6.54
N LEU A 26 5.43 -10.17 -6.06
CA LEU A 26 6.12 -11.39 -6.49
C LEU A 26 5.34 -12.66 -6.11
N ILE A 27 4.74 -12.69 -4.91
CA ILE A 27 3.89 -13.81 -4.48
C ILE A 27 2.70 -13.97 -5.43
N ILE A 28 2.00 -12.87 -5.76
CA ILE A 28 0.90 -12.90 -6.73
C ILE A 28 1.38 -13.44 -8.08
N PHE A 29 2.45 -12.86 -8.62
CA PHE A 29 3.00 -13.24 -9.91
C PHE A 29 3.37 -14.73 -9.98
N LEU A 30 4.12 -15.23 -8.98
CA LEU A 30 4.53 -16.63 -8.91
C LEU A 30 3.35 -17.57 -8.67
N SER A 31 2.35 -17.16 -7.88
CA SER A 31 1.18 -17.99 -7.63
C SER A 31 0.41 -18.31 -8.91
N ILE A 32 0.27 -17.32 -9.81
CA ILE A 32 -0.39 -17.50 -11.11
C ILE A 32 0.37 -18.52 -11.96
N ILE A 33 1.71 -18.39 -12.02
CA ILE A 33 2.56 -19.29 -12.79
C ILE A 33 2.50 -20.71 -12.24
N ILE A 34 2.64 -20.87 -10.92
CA ILE A 34 2.63 -22.19 -10.26
C ILE A 34 1.27 -22.87 -10.46
N ILE A 35 0.16 -22.13 -10.34
CA ILE A 35 -1.18 -22.68 -10.56
C ILE A 35 -1.34 -23.17 -12.00
N ASP A 36 -0.96 -22.37 -13.02
CA ASP A 36 -1.10 -22.79 -14.42
C ASP A 36 -0.15 -23.96 -14.77
N LEU A 37 1.04 -24.02 -14.16
CA LEU A 37 1.98 -25.15 -14.31
C LEU A 37 1.44 -26.45 -13.71
N ILE A 38 0.73 -26.39 -12.57
CA ILE A 38 0.09 -27.58 -11.98
C ILE A 38 -1.06 -28.09 -12.87
N LEU A 39 -1.80 -27.17 -13.50
CA LEU A 39 -2.96 -27.51 -14.33
C LEU A 39 -2.59 -28.02 -15.73
N LYS A 40 -1.47 -27.56 -16.31
CA LYS A 40 -1.03 -27.98 -17.65
C LYS A 40 0.22 -28.86 -17.61
N LYS A 41 0.15 -30.00 -18.30
CA LYS A 41 1.25 -30.99 -18.36
C LYS A 41 2.42 -30.61 -19.27
N SER A 42 2.22 -29.73 -20.26
CA SER A 42 3.30 -29.29 -21.14
C SER A 42 3.07 -27.87 -21.65
N TYR A 43 4.18 -27.17 -21.91
CA TYR A 43 4.19 -25.85 -22.51
C TYR A 43 5.13 -25.86 -23.70
N ASN A 44 4.68 -25.27 -24.80
CA ASN A 44 5.61 -24.73 -25.78
C ASN A 44 6.07 -23.32 -25.33
N THR A 45 7.17 -22.84 -25.93
CA THR A 45 7.78 -21.54 -25.58
C THR A 45 6.78 -20.38 -25.66
N LYS A 46 5.93 -20.36 -26.70
CA LYS A 46 4.94 -19.30 -26.91
C LYS A 46 3.87 -19.26 -25.81
N GLN A 47 3.39 -20.44 -25.39
CA GLN A 47 2.43 -20.57 -24.29
C GLN A 47 3.04 -20.15 -22.95
N PHE A 48 4.30 -20.48 -22.71
CA PHE A 48 4.98 -20.08 -21.48
C PHE A 48 5.19 -18.55 -21.42
N LEU A 49 5.61 -17.92 -22.51
CA LEU A 49 5.75 -16.47 -22.56
C LEU A 49 4.40 -15.74 -22.42
N ASN A 50 3.33 -16.28 -23.02
CA ASN A 50 1.97 -15.77 -22.80
C ASN A 50 1.55 -15.88 -21.33
N LEU A 51 1.88 -16.98 -20.64
CA LEU A 51 1.63 -17.12 -19.20
C LEU A 51 2.38 -16.05 -18.39
N LEU A 52 3.66 -15.80 -18.69
CA LEU A 52 4.45 -14.75 -18.03
C LEU A 52 3.86 -13.35 -18.27
N ALA A 53 3.44 -13.05 -19.50
CA ALA A 53 2.77 -11.81 -19.84
C ALA A 53 1.46 -11.66 -19.06
N LEU A 54 0.63 -12.71 -19.04
CA LEU A 54 -0.65 -12.72 -18.33
C LEU A 54 -0.46 -12.55 -16.82
N ALA A 55 0.49 -13.26 -16.22
CA ALA A 55 0.82 -13.09 -14.80
C ALA A 55 1.29 -11.66 -14.50
N ALA A 56 2.10 -11.05 -15.36
CA ALA A 56 2.60 -9.70 -15.17
C ALA A 56 1.47 -8.64 -15.24
N ILE A 57 0.58 -8.73 -16.23
CA ILE A 57 -0.54 -7.78 -16.37
C ILE A 57 -1.58 -7.93 -15.26
N VAL A 58 -1.86 -9.17 -14.82
CA VAL A 58 -2.76 -9.43 -13.70
C VAL A 58 -2.19 -8.86 -12.41
N THR A 59 -0.90 -9.10 -12.12
CA THR A 59 -0.23 -8.52 -10.94
C THR A 59 -0.27 -6.99 -10.96
N SER A 60 0.02 -6.37 -12.11
CA SER A 60 -0.06 -4.91 -12.27
C SER A 60 -1.47 -4.38 -12.02
N SER A 61 -2.49 -5.07 -12.54
CA SER A 61 -3.90 -4.72 -12.35
C SER A 61 -4.35 -4.83 -10.90
N ILE A 62 -3.94 -5.88 -10.18
CA ILE A 62 -4.24 -6.04 -8.75
C ILE A 62 -3.62 -4.90 -7.93
N LEU A 63 -2.36 -4.54 -8.21
CA LEU A 63 -1.71 -3.41 -7.54
C LEU A 63 -2.43 -2.07 -7.83
N LEU A 64 -2.92 -1.87 -9.05
CA LEU A 64 -3.71 -0.70 -9.42
C LEU A 64 -5.03 -0.64 -8.64
N VAL A 65 -5.74 -1.77 -8.54
CA VAL A 65 -6.97 -1.87 -7.74
C VAL A 65 -6.69 -1.54 -6.27
N ILE A 66 -5.62 -2.11 -5.69
CA ILE A 66 -5.23 -1.81 -4.30
C ILE A 66 -4.94 -0.31 -4.12
N LEU A 67 -4.25 0.32 -5.08
CA LEU A 67 -3.96 1.75 -5.04
C LEU A 67 -5.24 2.60 -5.09
N ILE A 68 -6.20 2.27 -5.96
CA ILE A 68 -7.49 2.96 -6.07
C ILE A 68 -8.28 2.81 -4.77
N ILE A 69 -8.35 1.60 -4.22
CA ILE A 69 -9.01 1.30 -2.95
C ILE A 69 -8.32 2.10 -1.82
N LYS A 70 -6.99 2.12 -1.77
CA LYS A 70 -6.25 2.90 -0.77
C LYS A 70 -6.55 4.40 -0.86
N LYS A 71 -6.62 4.95 -2.07
CA LYS A 71 -6.85 6.39 -2.30
C LYS A 71 -8.26 6.83 -1.92
N ASN A 72 -9.28 6.04 -2.29
CA ASN A 72 -10.68 6.46 -2.19
C ASN A 72 -11.44 5.76 -1.03
N PHE A 73 -11.19 4.48 -0.80
CA PHE A 73 -11.99 3.64 0.09
C PHE A 73 -11.52 3.73 1.55
N TRP A 74 -10.20 3.64 1.80
CA TRP A 74 -9.67 3.63 3.17
C TRP A 74 -9.89 4.96 3.90
N LYS A 75 -9.82 6.10 3.21
CA LYS A 75 -10.15 7.41 3.81
C LYS A 75 -11.61 7.51 4.23
N SER A 76 -12.52 6.94 3.45
CA SER A 76 -13.96 6.93 3.74
C SER A 76 -14.31 5.96 4.87
N LEU A 77 -13.72 4.75 4.86
CA LEU A 77 -14.00 3.71 5.85
C LEU A 77 -13.37 3.99 7.21
N THR A 78 -12.14 4.50 7.25
CA THR A 78 -11.45 4.73 8.52
C THR A 78 -11.88 6.01 9.24
N LYS A 79 -12.55 6.94 8.55
CA LYS A 79 -13.03 8.19 9.14
C LYS A 79 -14.04 7.95 10.28
N PRO A 80 -15.14 7.19 10.10
CA PRO A 80 -16.06 6.84 11.20
C PRO A 80 -15.39 6.09 12.37
N PHE A 81 -14.44 5.20 12.09
CA PHE A 81 -13.74 4.44 13.14
C PHE A 81 -12.71 5.28 13.91
N LYS A 82 -12.02 6.21 13.24
CA LYS A 82 -11.16 7.19 13.91
C LYS A 82 -11.99 8.12 14.78
N ASP A 83 -13.08 8.64 14.24
CA ASP A 83 -13.95 9.61 14.91
C ASP A 83 -14.64 8.99 16.14
N SER A 84 -15.07 7.72 16.06
CA SER A 84 -15.64 6.99 17.20
C SER A 84 -14.61 6.61 18.28
N LYS A 85 -13.37 6.27 17.92
CA LYS A 85 -12.30 6.05 18.92
C LYS A 85 -11.96 7.32 19.69
N THR A 86 -12.02 8.49 19.06
CA THR A 86 -11.88 9.78 19.75
C THR A 86 -13.02 10.04 20.72
N SER A 87 -14.27 9.64 20.43
CA SER A 87 -15.41 9.87 21.34
C SER A 87 -15.41 8.95 22.57
N VAL A 88 -15.01 7.68 22.42
CA VAL A 88 -14.91 6.76 23.58
C VAL A 88 -13.69 7.10 24.45
N GLY A 89 -12.59 7.54 23.84
CA GLY A 89 -11.43 8.08 24.56
C GLY A 89 -11.76 9.36 25.32
N SER A 90 -12.53 10.28 24.72
CA SER A 90 -12.92 11.54 25.36
C SER A 90 -13.79 11.31 26.59
N PHE A 91 -14.69 10.32 26.59
CA PHE A 91 -15.56 10.07 27.74
C PHE A 91 -14.80 9.56 28.98
N LYS A 92 -13.82 8.66 28.77
CA LYS A 92 -12.96 8.16 29.85
C LYS A 92 -12.04 9.25 30.39
N GLU A 93 -11.52 10.11 29.52
CA GLU A 93 -10.66 11.24 29.88
C GLU A 93 -11.45 12.37 30.55
N GLU A 94 -12.68 12.66 30.12
CA GLU A 94 -13.61 13.59 30.79
C GLU A 94 -13.98 13.12 32.20
N ARG A 95 -14.17 11.82 32.41
CA ARG A 95 -14.42 11.27 33.74
C ARG A 95 -13.24 11.47 34.70
N LYS A 96 -12.00 11.41 34.20
CA LYS A 96 -10.80 11.72 34.99
C LYS A 96 -10.67 13.23 35.27
N MET A 97 -10.99 14.05 34.28
CA MET A 97 -10.94 15.50 34.42
C MET A 97 -11.96 16.04 35.43
N ARG A 98 -13.06 15.34 35.73
CA ARG A 98 -14.06 15.80 36.72
C ARG A 98 -13.48 16.13 38.09
N TYR A 99 -12.45 15.40 38.53
CA TYR A 99 -11.82 15.56 39.85
C TYR A 99 -10.61 16.51 39.85
N MET A 100 -10.29 17.13 38.71
CA MET A 100 -9.13 18.00 38.57
C MET A 100 -9.51 19.48 38.73
N SER A 101 -8.55 20.28 39.21
CA SER A 101 -8.67 21.74 39.26
C SER A 101 -8.73 22.36 37.87
N PHE A 102 -9.10 23.64 37.77
CA PHE A 102 -9.20 24.34 36.49
C PHE A 102 -7.84 24.38 35.74
N GLU A 103 -6.74 24.62 36.46
CA GLU A 103 -5.40 24.64 35.87
C GLU A 103 -4.92 23.25 35.44
N GLU A 104 -5.19 22.22 36.24
CA GLU A 104 -4.87 20.83 35.91
C GLU A 104 -5.61 20.35 34.66
N LYS A 105 -6.90 20.71 34.53
CA LYS A 105 -7.70 20.42 33.32
C LYS A 105 -7.08 21.03 32.07
N LYS A 106 -6.58 22.26 32.17
CA LYS A 106 -5.96 22.97 31.03
C LYS A 106 -4.70 22.24 30.55
N ILE A 107 -3.82 21.86 31.48
CA ILE A 107 -2.59 21.11 31.19
C ILE A 107 -2.91 19.72 30.64
N TYR A 108 -3.91 19.04 31.21
CA TYR A 108 -4.30 17.70 30.80
C TYR A 108 -4.85 17.68 29.37
N ARG A 109 -5.68 18.66 29.00
CA ARG A 109 -6.20 18.82 27.63
C ARG A 109 -5.08 19.05 26.62
N GLN A 110 -4.08 19.89 26.94
CA GLN A 110 -2.92 20.10 26.06
C GLN A 110 -2.16 18.78 25.82
N LYS A 111 -1.86 18.01 26.87
CA LYS A 111 -1.18 16.71 26.75
C LYS A 111 -1.96 15.70 25.89
N ILE A 112 -3.29 15.69 25.99
CA ILE A 112 -4.14 14.82 25.17
C ILE A 112 -4.04 15.23 23.69
N THR A 113 -4.15 16.52 23.41
CA THR A 113 -4.05 17.06 22.05
C THR A 113 -2.70 16.72 21.42
N GLU A 114 -1.60 16.94 22.14
CA GLU A 114 -0.25 16.59 21.70
C GLU A 114 -0.09 15.09 21.42
N ARG A 115 -0.61 14.24 22.31
CA ARG A 115 -0.57 12.78 22.12
C ARG A 115 -1.38 12.33 20.90
N ASN A 116 -2.52 12.97 20.64
CA ASN A 116 -3.37 12.66 19.49
C ASN A 116 -2.72 13.13 18.19
N LEU A 117 -2.12 14.32 18.18
CA LEU A 117 -1.32 14.81 17.06
C LEU A 117 -0.14 13.87 16.76
N ALA A 118 0.58 13.40 17.78
CA ALA A 118 1.68 12.45 17.63
C ALA A 118 1.23 11.09 17.06
N LYS A 119 0.05 10.60 17.44
CA LYS A 119 -0.53 9.36 16.88
C LYS A 119 -0.98 9.51 15.43
N GLN A 120 -1.43 10.69 15.04
CA GLN A 120 -1.82 11.00 13.66
C GLN A 120 -0.61 11.17 12.73
N ALA A 121 0.57 11.48 13.28
CA ALA A 121 1.81 11.65 12.54
C ALA A 121 2.49 10.35 12.09
N LYS A 122 1.85 9.17 12.22
CA LYS A 122 2.42 7.94 11.67
C LYS A 122 2.57 8.10 10.15
N PRO A 123 3.77 7.86 9.59
CA PRO A 123 3.99 8.03 8.16
C PRO A 123 3.08 7.07 7.40
N GLU A 124 2.19 7.61 6.57
CA GLU A 124 1.45 6.81 5.61
C GLU A 124 2.42 6.31 4.53
N ILE A 125 2.25 5.06 4.12
CA ILE A 125 3.00 4.50 2.98
C ILE A 125 2.78 5.42 1.78
N ASP A 126 3.85 5.88 1.13
CA ASP A 126 3.71 6.75 -0.03
C ASP A 126 3.06 5.96 -1.20
N ASN A 127 2.07 6.57 -1.85
CA ASN A 127 1.45 6.00 -3.05
C ASN A 127 2.44 5.84 -4.19
N LEU A 128 3.53 6.61 -4.18
CA LEU A 128 4.66 6.51 -5.10
C LEU A 128 5.16 5.05 -5.22
N ILE A 129 5.19 4.31 -4.11
CA ILE A 129 5.67 2.92 -4.10
C ILE A 129 4.79 2.03 -4.99
N TYR A 130 3.47 2.20 -4.93
CA TYR A 130 2.54 1.42 -5.76
C TYR A 130 2.71 1.73 -7.24
N TYR A 131 2.82 3.02 -7.60
CA TYR A 131 3.06 3.41 -9.00
C TYR A 131 4.33 2.76 -9.57
N PHE A 132 5.41 2.70 -8.78
CA PHE A 132 6.64 2.04 -9.22
C PHE A 132 6.45 0.56 -9.49
N HIS A 133 5.81 -0.17 -8.58
CA HIS A 133 5.59 -1.61 -8.77
C HIS A 133 4.63 -1.89 -9.94
N ILE A 134 3.58 -1.09 -10.11
CA ILE A 134 2.69 -1.17 -11.27
C ILE A 134 3.48 -1.01 -12.57
N LEU A 135 4.37 -0.01 -12.64
CA LEU A 135 5.24 0.22 -13.81
C LEU A 135 6.21 -0.93 -14.06
N ILE A 136 6.84 -1.50 -13.02
CA ILE A 136 7.75 -2.64 -13.17
C ILE A 136 7.03 -3.83 -13.80
N PHE A 137 5.86 -4.21 -13.27
CA PHE A 137 5.11 -5.35 -13.81
C PHE A 137 4.49 -5.05 -15.18
N PHE A 138 4.10 -3.81 -15.45
CA PHE A 138 3.65 -3.42 -16.78
C PHE A 138 4.79 -3.47 -17.82
N PHE A 139 6.01 -3.10 -17.41
CA PHE A 139 7.19 -3.22 -18.27
C PHE A 139 7.55 -4.68 -18.55
N LEU A 140 7.48 -5.55 -17.53
CA LEU A 140 7.63 -7.00 -17.71
C LEU A 140 6.59 -7.57 -18.68
N PHE A 141 5.32 -7.21 -18.51
CA PHE A 141 4.26 -7.56 -19.47
C PHE A 141 4.64 -7.15 -20.89
N SER A 142 5.06 -5.90 -21.07
CA SER A 142 5.44 -5.36 -22.38
C SER A 142 6.58 -6.17 -23.01
N ILE A 143 7.61 -6.51 -22.23
CA ILE A 143 8.73 -7.35 -22.69
C ILE A 143 8.24 -8.72 -23.14
N PHE A 144 7.49 -9.44 -22.29
CA PHE A 144 7.04 -10.79 -22.62
C PHE A 144 6.08 -10.79 -23.81
N PHE A 145 5.18 -9.81 -23.89
CA PHE A 145 4.26 -9.64 -25.01
C PHE A 145 5.01 -9.42 -26.33
N ILE A 146 6.00 -8.52 -26.34
CA ILE A 146 6.84 -8.24 -27.51
C ILE A 146 7.59 -9.51 -27.94
N ILE A 147 8.27 -10.19 -27.01
CA ILE A 147 9.00 -11.43 -27.32
C ILE A 147 8.06 -12.48 -27.90
N THR A 148 6.86 -12.64 -27.34
CA THR A 148 5.85 -13.61 -27.83
C THR A 148 5.30 -13.25 -29.20
N TYR A 149 5.27 -11.98 -29.56
CA TYR A 149 4.85 -11.53 -30.87
C TYR A 149 5.87 -11.90 -31.96
N PHE A 150 7.17 -11.83 -31.62
CA PHE A 150 8.27 -12.12 -32.54
C PHE A 150 8.69 -13.59 -32.60
N ILE A 151 8.18 -14.45 -31.71
CA ILE A 151 8.41 -15.91 -31.66
C ILE A 151 7.11 -16.64 -32.02
#